data_AF-A6UVL8-F1
#
_entry.id   AF-A6UVL8-F1
#
_cell.length_a   1.000
_cell.length_b   1.000
_cell.length_c   1.000
_cell.angle_alpha   90.00
_cell.angle_beta   90.00
_cell.angle_gamma   90.00
#
_symmetry.space_group_name_H-M   'P 1'
#
loop_
_entity.id
_entity.type
_entity.pdbx_description
1 polymer ?
#
loop_
_entity_poly.entity_id
_entity_poly.type
_entity_poly.pdbx_seq_one_letter_code
_entity_poly.pdbx_strand_id
1 'polypeptide(L)'
;MEHLKENVVKIISNKMKLSIIAKLCSIEQYNNELLNDFSKVQMEDAELLYEKYIIYYNEKPTININNDGDIVEVLNETIDMEKQFAKKIGANFGIRQATIHCLADDEKFYYYLTK
;
A
#
# COMPACT_ATOMS: atom_id res chain seq x y z
N MET A 1 18.61 -6.46 6.90
CA MET A 1 17.29 -6.86 7.41
C MET A 1 16.48 -5.65 7.86
N GLU A 2 16.97 -4.85 8.81
CA GLU A 2 16.27 -3.68 9.36
C GLU A 2 15.69 -2.73 8.31
N HIS A 3 16.49 -2.29 7.33
CA HIS A 3 15.97 -1.46 6.23
C HIS A 3 14.90 -2.14 5.34
N LEU A 4 14.86 -3.47 5.25
CA LEU A 4 13.74 -4.17 4.58
C LEU A 4 12.47 -4.16 5.43
N LYS A 5 12.62 -4.22 6.77
CA LYS A 5 11.53 -4.11 7.73
C LYS A 5 10.87 -2.72 7.62
N GLU A 6 11.67 -1.67 7.68
CA GLU A 6 11.25 -0.26 7.50
C GLU A 6 10.45 -0.05 6.21
N ASN A 7 10.94 -0.60 5.08
CA ASN A 7 10.27 -0.46 3.79
C ASN A 7 8.85 -1.06 3.82
N VAL A 8 8.63 -2.22 4.47
CA VAL A 8 7.27 -2.79 4.60
C VAL A 8 6.39 -1.95 5.53
N VAL A 9 6.91 -1.48 6.67
CA VAL A 9 6.17 -0.58 7.59
C VAL A 9 5.69 0.66 6.84
N LYS A 10 6.53 1.25 6.00
CA LYS A 10 6.23 2.43 5.18
C LYS A 10 5.24 2.12 4.04
N ILE A 11 5.35 0.97 3.37
CA ILE A 11 4.35 0.52 2.37
C ILE A 11 2.97 0.36 3.04
N ILE A 12 2.87 -0.37 4.16
CA ILE A 12 1.60 -0.52 4.91
C ILE A 12 1.04 0.84 5.32
N SER A 13 1.89 1.73 5.84
CA SER A 13 1.47 3.08 6.25
C SER A 13 0.97 3.92 5.07
N ASN A 14 1.62 3.83 3.90
CA ASN A 14 1.17 4.49 2.68
C ASN A 14 -0.17 3.92 2.18
N LYS A 15 -0.37 2.60 2.18
CA LYS A 15 -1.63 2.01 1.72
C LYS A 15 -2.80 2.35 2.65
N MET A 16 -2.61 2.29 3.97
CA MET A 16 -3.63 2.77 4.93
C MET A 16 -3.94 4.26 4.74
N LYS A 17 -2.92 5.08 4.46
CA LYS A 17 -3.09 6.49 4.09
C LYS A 17 -3.90 6.67 2.80
N LEU A 18 -3.51 5.99 1.72
CA LEU A 18 -4.19 6.02 0.42
C LEU A 18 -5.65 5.63 0.56
N SER A 19 -5.95 4.58 1.34
CA SER A 19 -7.30 4.16 1.68
C SER A 19 -8.12 5.29 2.32
N ILE A 20 -7.57 5.98 3.32
CA ILE A 20 -8.25 7.07 4.03
C ILE A 20 -8.50 8.26 3.10
N ILE A 21 -7.47 8.77 2.41
CA ILE A 21 -7.62 9.96 1.56
C ILE A 21 -8.52 9.70 0.35
N ALA A 22 -8.44 8.51 -0.26
CA ALA A 22 -9.35 8.12 -1.33
C ALA A 22 -10.80 8.01 -0.85
N LYS A 23 -11.05 7.56 0.39
CA LYS A 23 -12.41 7.51 0.93
C LYS A 23 -13.00 8.90 1.13
N LEU A 24 -12.19 9.84 1.64
CA LEU A 24 -12.60 11.23 1.83
C LEU A 24 -12.90 11.90 0.48
N CYS A 25 -11.96 11.82 -0.48
CA CYS A 25 -12.16 12.38 -1.82
C CYS A 25 -13.32 11.70 -2.59
N SER A 26 -13.61 10.42 -2.35
CA SER A 26 -14.81 9.78 -2.89
C SER A 26 -16.09 10.45 -2.39
N ILE A 27 -16.20 10.73 -1.09
CA ILE A 27 -17.36 11.39 -0.47
C ILE A 27 -17.51 12.82 -1.00
N GLU A 28 -16.42 13.57 -1.11
CA GLU A 28 -16.38 14.92 -1.71
C GLU A 28 -16.84 14.92 -3.17
N GLN A 29 -16.56 13.83 -3.91
CA GLN A 29 -16.98 13.60 -5.28
C GLN A 29 -18.29 12.79 -5.39
N TYR A 30 -19.22 12.98 -4.45
CA TYR A 30 -20.56 12.37 -4.46
C TYR A 30 -20.60 10.82 -4.47
N ASN A 31 -19.63 10.19 -3.81
CA ASN A 31 -19.35 8.75 -3.77
C ASN A 31 -18.79 8.17 -5.08
N ASN A 32 -17.78 8.82 -5.67
CA ASN A 32 -17.02 8.31 -6.81
C ASN A 32 -16.60 6.83 -6.61
N GLU A 33 -17.08 5.94 -7.49
CA GLU A 33 -16.90 4.49 -7.41
C GLU A 33 -15.43 4.07 -7.53
N LEU A 34 -14.65 4.67 -8.44
CA LEU A 34 -13.22 4.37 -8.62
C LEU A 34 -12.44 4.64 -7.34
N LEU A 35 -12.75 5.75 -6.64
CA LEU A 35 -12.12 6.10 -5.37
C LEU A 35 -12.60 5.23 -4.21
N ASN A 36 -13.83 4.70 -4.25
CA ASN A 36 -14.31 3.71 -3.28
C ASN A 36 -13.62 2.35 -3.45
N ASP A 37 -13.52 1.84 -4.67
CA ASP A 37 -12.86 0.58 -4.99
C ASP A 37 -11.35 0.65 -4.69
N PHE A 38 -10.70 1.74 -5.09
CA PHE A 38 -9.30 2.00 -4.74
C PHE A 38 -9.13 2.03 -3.21
N SER A 39 -9.96 2.81 -2.50
CA SER A 39 -9.91 2.91 -1.04
C SER A 39 -10.03 1.55 -0.36
N LYS A 40 -10.94 0.69 -0.84
CA LYS A 40 -11.13 -0.67 -0.34
C LYS A 40 -9.89 -1.54 -0.56
N VAL A 41 -9.40 -1.63 -1.80
CA VAL A 41 -8.25 -2.50 -2.14
C VAL A 41 -6.99 -2.07 -1.39
N GLN A 42 -6.76 -0.77 -1.21
CA GLN A 42 -5.65 -0.26 -0.40
C GLN A 42 -5.69 -0.72 1.07
N MET A 43 -6.87 -0.87 1.67
CA MET A 43 -6.98 -1.42 3.02
C MET A 43 -6.78 -2.94 3.04
N GLU A 44 -7.38 -3.66 2.09
CA GLU A 44 -7.24 -5.13 1.99
C GLU A 44 -5.77 -5.54 1.77
N ASP A 45 -5.02 -4.80 0.94
CA ASP A 45 -3.57 -4.93 0.79
C ASP A 45 -2.80 -4.62 2.08
N ALA A 46 -3.17 -3.53 2.77
CA ALA A 46 -2.49 -3.11 3.99
C ALA A 46 -2.66 -4.15 5.12
N GLU A 47 -3.85 -4.71 5.26
CA GLU A 47 -4.14 -5.82 6.19
C GLU A 47 -3.35 -7.09 5.82
N LEU A 48 -3.31 -7.46 4.54
CA LEU A 48 -2.53 -8.61 4.04
C LEU A 48 -1.02 -8.45 4.33
N LEU A 49 -0.44 -7.28 4.03
CA LEU A 49 0.96 -6.98 4.29
C LEU A 49 1.27 -6.91 5.79
N TYR A 50 0.35 -6.38 6.61
CA TYR A 50 0.47 -6.36 8.07
C TYR A 50 0.46 -7.77 8.67
N GLU A 51 -0.43 -8.66 8.20
CA GLU A 51 -0.44 -10.08 8.59
C GLU A 51 0.89 -10.76 8.23
N LYS A 52 1.37 -10.58 6.99
CA LYS A 52 2.62 -11.21 6.53
C LYS A 52 3.85 -10.60 7.22
N TYR A 53 3.81 -9.33 7.62
CA TYR A 53 4.83 -8.70 8.46
C TYR A 53 4.94 -9.40 9.81
N ILE A 54 3.82 -9.59 10.53
CA ILE A 54 3.82 -10.23 11.85
C ILE A 54 4.35 -11.66 11.75
N ILE A 55 3.89 -12.43 10.76
CA ILE A 55 4.34 -13.80 10.53
C ILE A 55 5.84 -13.87 10.23
N TYR A 56 6.39 -12.90 9.50
CA TYR A 56 7.77 -12.94 9.03
C TYR A 56 8.78 -12.36 10.04
N TYR A 57 8.44 -11.25 10.71
CA TYR A 57 9.33 -10.57 11.66
C TYR A 57 9.07 -10.92 13.13
N ASN A 58 7.94 -11.58 13.44
CA ASN A 58 7.52 -11.95 14.81
C ASN A 58 7.39 -10.75 15.78
N GLU A 59 7.04 -9.58 15.24
CA GLU A 59 6.81 -8.32 15.96
C GLU A 59 5.65 -7.54 15.30
N LYS A 60 5.08 -6.56 16.01
CA LYS A 60 4.07 -5.65 15.47
C LYS A 60 4.74 -4.44 14.82
N PRO A 61 4.35 -4.02 13.60
CA PRO A 61 4.91 -2.83 12.98
C PRO A 61 4.35 -1.56 13.66
N THR A 62 5.21 -0.56 13.88
CA THR A 62 4.79 0.77 14.35
C THR A 62 4.30 1.59 13.16
N ILE A 63 3.00 1.57 12.91
CA ILE A 63 2.34 2.34 11.85
C ILE A 63 2.07 3.77 12.33
N ASN A 64 2.33 4.76 11.48
CA ASN A 64 1.97 6.17 11.69
C ASN A 64 1.44 6.75 10.38
N ILE A 65 0.31 7.44 10.43
CA ILE A 65 -0.47 7.86 9.26
C ILE A 65 -0.90 9.32 9.43
N ASN A 66 -0.75 10.10 8.36
CA ASN A 66 -1.42 11.38 8.18
C ASN A 66 -2.32 11.35 6.93
N ASN A 67 -3.31 12.24 6.89
CA ASN A 67 -4.30 12.35 5.81
C ASN A 67 -3.97 13.47 4.80
N ASP A 68 -2.76 14.04 4.84
CA ASP A 68 -2.31 15.11 3.94
C ASP A 68 -1.60 14.56 2.69
N GLY A 69 -1.79 15.20 1.53
CA GLY A 69 -1.01 14.93 0.30
C GLY A 69 -1.82 14.25 -0.81
N ASP A 70 -1.25 14.24 -2.01
CA ASP A 70 -1.93 13.79 -3.22
C ASP A 70 -1.97 12.25 -3.38
N ILE A 71 -3.05 11.75 -3.97
CA ILE A 71 -3.29 10.31 -4.19
C ILE A 71 -2.29 9.73 -5.19
N VAL A 72 -2.04 10.43 -6.30
CA VAL A 72 -1.18 9.96 -7.39
C VAL A 72 0.29 10.00 -6.97
N GLU A 73 0.71 11.05 -6.27
CA GLU A 73 2.07 11.17 -5.72
C GLU A 73 2.38 10.02 -4.73
N VAL A 74 1.51 9.80 -3.74
CA VAL A 74 1.71 8.76 -2.71
C VAL A 74 1.60 7.35 -3.30
N LEU A 75 0.74 7.13 -4.30
CA LEU A 75 0.64 5.86 -5.01
C LEU A 75 1.91 5.58 -5.83
N ASN A 76 2.46 6.57 -6.54
CA ASN A 76 3.73 6.41 -7.28
C ASN A 76 4.90 6.11 -6.33
N GLU A 77 5.01 6.81 -5.19
CA GLU A 77 6.01 6.52 -4.15
C GLU A 77 5.91 5.05 -3.69
N THR A 78 4.69 4.57 -3.45
CA THR A 78 4.40 3.22 -2.96
C THR A 78 4.78 2.16 -3.99
N ILE A 79 4.38 2.35 -5.25
CA ILE A 79 4.75 1.48 -6.39
C ILE A 79 6.27 1.31 -6.51
N ASP A 80 7.05 2.40 -6.39
CA ASP A 80 8.51 2.31 -6.46
C ASP A 80 9.13 1.64 -5.22
N MET A 81 8.55 1.84 -4.03
CA MET A 81 8.96 1.11 -2.82
C MET A 81 8.67 -0.39 -2.93
N GLU A 82 7.51 -0.79 -3.43
CA GLU A 82 7.13 -2.18 -3.66
C GLU A 82 8.02 -2.85 -4.71
N LYS A 83 8.24 -2.18 -5.85
CA LYS A 83 9.20 -2.61 -6.90
C LYS A 83 10.60 -2.83 -6.35
N GLN A 84 11.06 -1.99 -5.42
CA GLN A 84 12.35 -2.18 -4.77
C GLN A 84 12.33 -3.30 -3.72
N PHE A 85 11.29 -3.40 -2.90
CA PHE A 85 11.16 -4.41 -1.87
C PHE A 85 11.07 -5.83 -2.47
N ALA A 86 10.19 -6.04 -3.44
CA ALA A 86 10.00 -7.34 -4.10
C ALA A 86 11.25 -7.86 -4.84
N LYS A 87 12.19 -6.96 -5.20
CA LYS A 87 13.52 -7.30 -5.71
C LYS A 87 14.51 -7.62 -4.58
N LYS A 88 14.56 -6.82 -3.51
CA LYS A 88 15.55 -6.93 -2.42
C LYS A 88 15.23 -8.04 -1.40
N ILE A 89 13.96 -8.45 -1.23
CA ILE A 89 13.52 -9.42 -0.21
C ILE A 89 13.83 -10.90 -0.55
N GLY A 90 14.27 -11.19 -1.77
CA GLY A 90 14.81 -12.51 -2.15
C GLY A 90 13.77 -13.64 -2.21
N ALA A 91 14.05 -14.76 -1.54
CA ALA A 91 13.25 -16.00 -1.61
C ALA A 91 12.15 -16.12 -0.55
N ASN A 92 11.91 -15.07 0.26
CA ASN A 92 10.91 -15.09 1.34
C ASN A 92 9.48 -15.04 0.78
N PHE A 93 8.96 -16.21 0.41
CA PHE A 93 7.80 -16.37 -0.47
C PHE A 93 6.55 -15.62 0.00
N GLY A 94 6.12 -15.79 1.26
CA GLY A 94 4.85 -15.23 1.75
C GLY A 94 4.77 -13.70 1.67
N ILE A 95 5.75 -12.99 2.24
CA ILE A 95 5.75 -11.52 2.23
C ILE A 95 6.05 -10.95 0.83
N ARG A 96 6.88 -11.63 0.03
CA ARG A 96 7.18 -11.21 -1.34
C ARG A 96 5.99 -11.40 -2.29
N GLN A 97 5.26 -12.51 -2.16
CA GLN A 97 4.06 -12.76 -2.97
C GLN A 97 2.98 -11.74 -2.67
N ALA A 98 2.78 -11.39 -1.39
CA ALA A 98 1.88 -10.31 -1.00
C ALA A 98 2.25 -9.00 -1.71
N THR A 99 3.50 -8.50 -1.57
CA THR A 99 3.91 -7.26 -2.24
C THR A 99 3.80 -7.30 -3.77
N ILE A 100 3.95 -8.47 -4.41
CA ILE A 100 3.76 -8.63 -5.86
C ILE A 100 2.28 -8.54 -6.26
N HIS A 101 1.36 -9.02 -5.42
CA HIS A 101 -0.08 -8.83 -5.63
C HIS A 101 -0.46 -7.35 -5.47
N CYS A 102 -0.04 -6.74 -4.37
CA CYS A 102 -0.28 -5.34 -4.06
C CYS A 102 0.20 -4.41 -5.19
N LEU A 103 1.41 -4.67 -5.72
CA LEU A 103 1.99 -3.91 -6.82
C LEU A 103 1.17 -4.01 -8.12
N ALA A 104 0.58 -5.16 -8.41
CA ALA A 104 -0.21 -5.36 -9.62
C ALA A 104 -1.54 -4.59 -9.58
N ASP A 105 -2.15 -4.46 -8.40
CA ASP A 105 -3.35 -3.64 -8.20
C ASP A 105 -3.01 -2.14 -8.09
N ASP A 106 -1.88 -1.76 -7.47
CA ASP A 106 -1.40 -0.37 -7.45
C ASP A 106 -1.09 0.16 -8.86
N GLU A 107 -0.33 -0.57 -9.69
CA GLU A 107 -0.04 -0.16 -11.07
C GLU A 107 -1.32 -0.04 -11.91
N LYS A 108 -2.31 -0.91 -11.67
CA LYS A 108 -3.64 -0.87 -12.31
C LYS A 108 -4.42 0.37 -11.88
N PHE A 109 -4.52 0.68 -10.59
CA PHE A 109 -5.23 1.87 -10.12
C PHE A 109 -4.52 3.16 -10.53
N TYR A 110 -3.19 3.19 -10.51
CA TYR A 110 -2.40 4.33 -10.99
C TYR A 110 -2.78 4.68 -12.45
N TYR A 111 -2.84 3.68 -13.34
CA TYR A 111 -3.28 3.87 -14.73
C TYR A 111 -4.70 4.46 -14.87
N TYR A 112 -5.62 4.18 -13.94
CA TYR A 112 -6.98 4.74 -13.98
C TYR A 112 -7.08 6.13 -13.32
N LEU A 113 -6.19 6.45 -12.37
CA LEU A 113 -6.17 7.74 -11.66
C LEU A 113 -5.38 8.83 -12.40
N THR A 114 -4.48 8.47 -13.33
CA THR A 114 -3.68 9.42 -14.13
C THR A 114 -4.23 9.63 -15.56
N LYS A 115 -5.55 9.54 -15.77
CA LYS A 115 -6.13 9.38 -17.12
C LYS A 115 -7.35 10.23 -17.41
#